data_AF-A0A7Y6UDI7-F1
#
_entry.id   AF-A0A7Y6UDI7-F1
#
_cell.length_a   1.000
_cell.length_b   1.000
_cell.length_c   1.000
_cell.angle_alpha   90.00
_cell.angle_beta   90.00
_cell.angle_gamma   90.00
#
_symmetry.space_group_name_H-M   'P 1'
#
loop_
_entity.id
_entity.type
_entity.pdbx_description
1 polymer ?
#
loop_
_entity_poly.entity_id
_entity_poly.type
_entity_poly.pdbx_seq_one_letter_code
_entity_poly.pdbx_strand_id
1 'polypeptide(L)'
;MTMSIHRLTFISLLAACTGGDTSTTESAATVDGTAAFRDATTNTDGSAHDAATPPSQGAHVSVIVKGTGEVPHLDPQCAQDPLGSFEAHYTGTATVSDDGAYAAAFGSAAAEILSPSGCAIPDLTVGLITDVVVRAELAVNTQNCSAYCAASARADAEAECGATPSSAQCRTSAQAQAEASCQTSCTTEAHLIVGEVSIGASAIGHADIEMLRAAAFGQLEANLELDHLEDAQGRVIAQ
;
A
#
# COMPACT_ATOMS: atom_id res chain seq x y z
N MET A 1 57.14 11.92 -7.00
CA MET A 1 57.37 10.49 -6.72
C MET A 1 57.32 10.30 -5.21
N THR A 2 56.17 9.91 -4.68
CA THR A 2 55.94 9.71 -3.25
C THR A 2 55.31 8.33 -3.08
N MET A 3 56.08 7.39 -2.53
CA MET A 3 55.65 6.01 -2.24
C MET A 3 54.73 6.02 -1.03
N SER A 4 53.52 5.46 -1.18
CA SER A 4 52.55 5.30 -0.08
C SER A 4 52.61 3.87 0.47
N ILE A 5 52.96 3.76 1.75
CA ILE A 5 53.18 2.53 2.51
C ILE A 5 51.83 1.92 2.90
N HIS A 6 51.48 0.77 2.33
CA HIS A 6 50.31 0.00 2.73
C HIS A 6 50.62 -0.80 4.00
N ARG A 7 50.04 -0.38 5.13
CA ARG A 7 50.01 -1.18 6.37
C ARG A 7 48.95 -2.27 6.23
N LEU A 8 49.39 -3.52 6.11
CA LEU A 8 48.54 -4.70 6.26
C LEU A 8 48.21 -4.87 7.76
N THR A 9 46.95 -4.63 8.13
CA THR A 9 46.42 -4.96 9.46
C THR A 9 45.83 -6.37 9.41
N PHE A 10 46.51 -7.33 10.04
CA PHE A 10 46.03 -8.71 10.21
C PHE A 10 45.08 -8.72 11.43
N ILE A 11 43.77 -8.83 11.20
CA ILE A 11 42.77 -8.95 12.26
C ILE A 11 42.45 -10.43 12.46
N SER A 12 42.87 -10.98 13.59
CA SER A 12 42.58 -12.34 14.03
C SER A 12 41.14 -12.41 14.56
N LEU A 13 40.22 -13.00 13.79
CA LEU A 13 38.86 -13.29 14.25
C LEU A 13 38.87 -14.55 15.14
N LEU A 14 38.68 -14.36 16.44
CA LEU A 14 38.32 -15.44 17.37
C LEU A 14 36.80 -15.62 17.28
N ALA A 15 36.35 -16.64 16.53
CA ALA A 15 34.95 -17.06 16.50
C ALA A 15 34.63 -17.83 17.79
N ALA A 16 34.09 -17.12 18.79
CA ALA A 16 33.39 -17.74 19.91
C ALA A 16 31.92 -17.95 19.50
N CYS A 17 31.55 -19.19 19.15
CA CYS A 17 30.16 -19.58 18.97
C CYS A 17 29.48 -19.62 20.34
N THR A 18 28.85 -18.53 20.75
CA THR A 18 27.85 -18.56 21.82
C THR A 18 26.56 -19.13 21.23
N GLY A 19 26.16 -20.32 21.67
CA GLY A 19 24.84 -20.88 21.36
C GLY A 19 23.76 -19.94 21.86
N GLY A 20 23.20 -19.16 20.94
CA GLY A 20 21.99 -18.38 21.17
C GLY A 20 20.81 -19.31 20.96
N ASP A 21 19.95 -19.42 21.97
CA ASP A 21 18.63 -20.00 21.83
C ASP A 21 17.95 -19.35 20.62
N THR A 22 17.83 -20.11 19.54
CA THR A 22 17.11 -19.71 18.33
C THR A 22 15.63 -19.65 18.70
N SER A 23 15.23 -18.57 19.36
CA SER A 23 13.84 -18.13 19.35
C SER A 23 13.54 -17.87 17.89
N THR A 24 12.90 -18.85 17.23
CA THR A 24 12.27 -18.73 15.92
C THR A 24 11.25 -17.61 16.04
N THR A 25 11.74 -16.39 15.89
CA THR A 25 10.93 -15.20 15.74
C THR A 25 10.32 -15.41 14.37
N GLU A 26 9.06 -15.85 14.33
CA GLU A 26 8.32 -15.93 13.08
C GLU A 26 8.52 -14.57 12.39
N SER A 27 9.21 -14.57 11.24
CA SER A 27 9.37 -13.34 10.46
C SER A 27 7.97 -12.86 10.12
N ALA A 28 7.52 -11.81 10.81
CA ALA A 28 6.27 -11.17 10.46
C ALA A 28 6.43 -10.65 9.03
N ALA A 29 5.48 -11.03 8.18
CA ALA A 29 5.31 -10.41 6.88
C ALA A 29 5.12 -8.90 7.08
N THR A 30 6.00 -8.09 6.48
CA THR A 30 5.87 -6.63 6.52
C THR A 30 5.67 -6.06 5.12
N VAL A 31 4.86 -5.01 5.04
CA VAL A 31 4.77 -4.14 3.87
C VAL A 31 5.14 -2.75 4.34
N ASP A 32 6.19 -2.20 3.74
CA ASP A 32 6.71 -0.89 4.07
C ASP A 32 6.49 0.05 2.87
N GLY A 33 6.46 1.35 3.10
CA GLY A 33 6.34 2.32 2.01
C GLY A 33 5.99 3.72 2.48
N THR A 34 5.59 4.57 1.54
CA THR A 34 5.10 5.91 1.82
C THR A 34 3.63 6.07 1.43
N ALA A 35 2.83 6.72 2.27
CA ALA A 35 1.50 7.16 1.96
C ALA A 35 1.47 8.67 1.75
N ALA A 36 0.95 9.12 0.61
CA ALA A 36 0.72 10.52 0.31
C ALA A 36 -0.71 10.72 -0.21
N PHE A 37 -1.29 11.89 -0.02
CA PHE A 37 -2.54 12.25 -0.69
C PHE A 37 -2.28 12.55 -2.16
N ARG A 38 -3.26 12.26 -3.02
CA ARG A 38 -3.30 12.81 -4.37
C ARG A 38 -3.18 14.34 -4.31
N ASP A 39 -2.15 14.89 -4.95
CA ASP A 39 -1.80 16.30 -4.88
C ASP A 39 -1.34 16.83 -6.25
N ALA A 40 -1.29 18.15 -6.40
CA ALA A 40 -0.66 18.78 -7.55
C ALA A 40 0.85 18.54 -7.53
N THR A 41 1.47 18.53 -8.72
CA THR A 41 2.94 18.49 -8.82
C THR A 41 3.58 19.87 -8.68
N THR A 42 2.77 20.93 -8.73
CA THR A 42 3.23 22.31 -8.60
C THR A 42 2.41 23.17 -7.64
N ASN A 43 3.08 24.14 -7.03
CA ASN A 43 2.47 25.22 -6.26
C ASN A 43 1.68 26.18 -7.18
N THR A 44 0.90 27.08 -6.58
CA THR A 44 0.12 28.11 -7.30
C THR A 44 0.99 29.03 -8.17
N ASP A 45 2.28 29.14 -7.90
CA ASP A 45 3.25 29.90 -8.71
C ASP A 45 3.91 29.06 -9.84
N GLY A 46 3.64 27.75 -9.89
CA GLY A 46 4.22 26.81 -10.86
C GLY A 46 5.57 26.21 -10.46
N SER A 47 6.07 26.50 -9.25
CA SER A 47 7.23 25.80 -8.68
C SER A 47 6.86 24.37 -8.28
N ALA A 48 7.84 23.46 -8.22
CA ALA A 48 7.62 22.08 -7.78
C ALA A 48 7.05 22.03 -6.35
N HIS A 49 6.15 21.08 -6.13
CA HIS A 49 5.46 20.85 -4.85
C HIS A 49 5.53 19.36 -4.51
N ASP A 50 5.83 19.06 -3.25
CA ASP A 50 5.81 17.69 -2.74
C ASP A 50 4.39 17.36 -2.26
N ALA A 51 3.90 16.16 -2.57
CA ALA A 51 2.57 15.75 -2.18
C ALA A 51 2.38 15.79 -0.65
N ALA A 52 1.22 16.27 -0.22
CA ALA A 52 0.88 16.30 1.20
C ALA A 52 0.80 14.88 1.79
N THR A 53 1.40 14.69 2.97
CA THR A 53 1.34 13.42 3.70
C THR A 53 0.22 13.42 4.73
N PRO A 54 -0.37 12.25 5.05
CA PRO A 54 -1.27 12.12 6.19
C PRO A 54 -0.55 12.46 7.51
N PRO A 55 -1.25 13.04 8.49
CA PRO A 55 -0.69 13.21 9.83
C PRO A 55 -0.45 11.84 10.48
N SER A 56 0.46 11.79 11.46
CA SER A 56 0.78 10.56 12.17
C SER A 56 -0.46 9.92 12.82
N GLN A 57 -0.82 8.71 12.39
CA GLN A 57 -2.01 8.00 12.86
C GLN A 57 -1.99 6.50 12.53
N GLY A 58 -2.95 5.75 13.06
CA GLY A 58 -3.20 4.37 12.65
C GLY A 58 -3.93 4.29 11.30
N ALA A 59 -3.55 3.33 10.47
CA ALA A 59 -4.19 2.98 9.21
C ALA A 59 -4.55 1.50 9.18
N HIS A 60 -5.66 1.15 8.53
CA HIS A 60 -5.93 -0.24 8.17
C HIS A 60 -5.26 -0.51 6.82
N VAL A 61 -4.54 -1.63 6.71
CA VAL A 61 -3.88 -2.03 5.47
C VAL A 61 -4.34 -3.43 5.12
N SER A 62 -4.86 -3.60 3.91
CA SER A 62 -5.18 -4.90 3.34
C SER A 62 -4.29 -5.20 2.16
N VAL A 63 -3.96 -6.48 1.99
CA VAL A 63 -3.20 -6.98 0.85
C VAL A 63 -3.95 -8.15 0.24
N ILE A 64 -4.25 -8.06 -1.05
CA ILE A 64 -4.91 -9.11 -1.81
C ILE A 64 -3.90 -9.65 -2.81
N VAL A 65 -3.47 -10.89 -2.61
CA VAL A 65 -2.58 -11.61 -3.51
C VAL A 65 -3.43 -12.47 -4.42
N LYS A 66 -3.38 -12.23 -5.73
CA LYS A 66 -4.12 -13.01 -6.73
C LYS A 66 -3.16 -13.90 -7.50
N GLY A 67 -3.62 -15.10 -7.82
CA GLY A 67 -2.80 -16.02 -8.59
C GLY A 67 -3.55 -17.24 -9.08
N THR A 68 -2.78 -18.18 -9.62
CA THR A 68 -3.23 -19.51 -10.00
C THR A 68 -2.40 -20.58 -9.29
N GLY A 69 -2.98 -21.76 -9.08
CA GLY A 69 -2.36 -22.86 -8.40
C GLY A 69 -3.14 -24.16 -8.54
N GLU A 70 -2.64 -25.22 -7.90
CA GLU A 70 -3.34 -26.49 -7.78
C GLU A 70 -4.21 -26.47 -6.52
N VAL A 71 -5.52 -26.68 -6.72
CA VAL A 71 -6.51 -26.78 -5.65
C VAL A 71 -7.05 -28.21 -5.62
N PRO A 72 -6.54 -29.09 -4.74
CA PRO A 72 -7.09 -30.42 -4.59
C PRO A 72 -8.53 -30.31 -4.08
N HIS A 73 -9.43 -31.10 -4.68
CA HIS A 73 -10.82 -31.23 -4.23
C HIS A 73 -11.63 -29.92 -4.19
N LEU A 74 -11.56 -29.11 -5.26
CA LEU A 74 -12.40 -27.92 -5.40
C LEU A 74 -13.89 -28.28 -5.24
N ASP A 75 -14.59 -27.56 -4.36
CA ASP A 75 -16.02 -27.72 -4.19
C ASP A 75 -16.72 -27.46 -5.55
N PRO A 76 -17.62 -28.36 -6.01
CA PRO A 76 -18.34 -28.18 -7.27
C PRO A 76 -19.09 -26.85 -7.41
N GLN A 77 -19.47 -26.21 -6.30
CA GLN A 77 -20.11 -24.89 -6.31
C GLN A 77 -19.16 -23.78 -6.77
N CYS A 78 -17.85 -23.98 -6.60
CA CYS A 78 -16.78 -23.02 -6.89
C CYS A 78 -16.09 -23.33 -8.23
N ALA A 79 -16.52 -24.38 -8.93
CA ALA A 79 -15.96 -24.82 -10.21
C ALA A 79 -16.25 -23.87 -11.40
N GLN A 80 -17.00 -22.78 -11.16
CA GLN A 80 -17.25 -21.73 -12.17
C GLN A 80 -16.05 -20.77 -12.30
N ASP A 81 -15.17 -20.73 -11.30
CA ASP A 81 -13.97 -19.91 -11.34
C ASP A 81 -12.95 -20.48 -12.34
N PRO A 82 -12.10 -19.63 -12.96
CA PRO A 82 -11.04 -20.14 -13.82
C PRO A 82 -10.16 -21.10 -13.02
N LEU A 83 -9.92 -22.29 -13.59
CA LEU A 83 -9.30 -23.41 -12.86
C LEU A 83 -8.02 -22.99 -12.14
N GLY A 84 -7.99 -23.23 -10.83
CA GLY A 84 -6.84 -22.94 -9.98
C GLY A 84 -6.69 -21.49 -9.54
N SER A 85 -7.60 -20.59 -9.89
CA SER A 85 -7.53 -19.19 -9.45
C SER A 85 -7.77 -19.08 -7.94
N PHE A 86 -7.00 -18.23 -7.28
CA PHE A 86 -7.17 -17.94 -5.86
C PHE A 86 -6.92 -16.46 -5.56
N GLU A 87 -7.45 -16.02 -4.42
CA GLU A 87 -7.15 -14.76 -3.77
C GLU A 87 -6.77 -15.03 -2.32
N ALA A 88 -5.61 -14.56 -1.88
CA ALA A 88 -5.20 -14.59 -0.49
C ALA A 88 -5.33 -13.17 0.08
N HIS A 89 -6.23 -13.01 1.04
CA HIS A 89 -6.59 -11.74 1.68
C HIS A 89 -5.87 -11.65 3.01
N TYR A 90 -5.05 -10.61 3.18
CA TYR A 90 -4.31 -10.33 4.40
C TYR A 90 -4.75 -8.98 4.94
N THR A 91 -5.01 -8.91 6.24
CA THR A 91 -5.36 -7.66 6.92
C THR A 91 -4.36 -7.36 8.02
N GLY A 92 -4.03 -6.09 8.15
CA GLY A 92 -3.03 -5.58 9.07
C GLY A 92 -3.34 -4.15 9.48
N THR A 93 -2.58 -3.67 10.44
CA THR A 93 -2.60 -2.27 10.85
C THR A 93 -1.21 -1.69 10.69
N ALA A 94 -1.14 -0.43 10.28
CA ALA A 94 0.09 0.33 10.20
C ALA A 94 -0.02 1.60 11.02
N THR A 95 1.13 2.15 11.42
CA THR A 95 1.20 3.56 11.81
C THR A 95 1.81 4.31 10.65
N VAL A 96 1.07 5.27 10.10
CA VAL A 96 1.61 6.27 9.17
C VAL A 96 2.25 7.33 10.03
N SER A 97 3.50 7.69 9.74
CA SER A 97 4.21 8.77 10.43
C SER A 97 4.06 10.10 9.70
N ASP A 98 4.54 11.20 10.29
CA ASP A 98 4.31 12.55 9.75
C ASP A 98 4.98 12.79 8.37
N ASP A 99 6.01 12.00 8.01
CA ASP A 99 6.64 12.02 6.69
C ASP A 99 5.96 11.07 5.68
N GLY A 100 4.82 10.48 6.06
CA GLY A 100 4.07 9.52 5.25
C GLY A 100 4.63 8.11 5.29
N ALA A 101 5.79 7.85 5.90
CA ALA A 101 6.33 6.49 6.00
C ALA A 101 5.42 5.61 6.86
N TYR A 102 5.20 4.37 6.42
CA TYR A 102 4.44 3.37 7.15
C TYR A 102 5.09 1.98 7.06
N ALA A 103 4.81 1.17 8.08
CA ALA A 103 5.16 -0.24 8.14
C ALA A 103 3.93 -1.03 8.64
N ALA A 104 3.38 -1.88 7.77
CA ALA A 104 2.25 -2.74 8.08
C ALA A 104 2.76 -4.14 8.40
N ALA A 105 2.45 -4.66 9.59
CA ALA A 105 2.80 -6.02 9.97
C ALA A 105 1.56 -6.94 9.88
N PHE A 106 1.72 -8.06 9.18
CA PHE A 106 0.68 -9.06 8.99
C PHE A 106 1.01 -10.29 9.84
N GLY A 107 0.16 -10.56 10.84
CA GLY A 107 0.29 -11.74 11.68
C GLY A 107 0.11 -13.05 10.91
N SER A 108 0.44 -14.18 11.53
CA SER A 108 0.26 -15.53 10.95
C SER A 108 -1.21 -15.96 10.80
N ALA A 109 -2.14 -15.26 11.46
CA ALA A 109 -3.54 -15.69 11.59
C ALA A 109 -4.54 -15.02 10.63
N ALA A 110 -4.11 -14.08 9.77
CA ALA A 110 -5.04 -13.18 9.06
C ALA A 110 -5.15 -13.42 7.54
N ALA A 111 -4.79 -14.61 7.06
CA ALA A 111 -4.88 -14.95 5.65
C ALA A 111 -6.16 -15.76 5.37
N GLU A 112 -7.14 -15.17 4.68
CA GLU A 112 -8.22 -15.93 4.06
C GLU A 112 -7.82 -16.25 2.62
N ILE A 113 -7.68 -17.55 2.30
CA ILE A 113 -7.43 -18.00 0.93
C ILE A 113 -8.76 -18.45 0.35
N LEU A 114 -9.25 -17.68 -0.61
CA LEU A 114 -10.55 -17.85 -1.23
C LEU A 114 -10.39 -18.08 -2.73
N SER A 115 -11.36 -18.72 -3.35
CA SER A 115 -11.55 -18.63 -4.79
C SER A 115 -12.19 -17.28 -5.15
N PRO A 116 -12.16 -16.82 -6.41
CA PRO A 116 -12.83 -15.59 -6.84
C PRO A 116 -14.34 -15.56 -6.53
N SER A 117 -15.01 -16.71 -6.47
CA SER A 117 -16.40 -16.83 -6.04
C SER A 117 -16.61 -16.82 -4.52
N GLY A 118 -15.54 -16.68 -3.72
CA GLY A 118 -15.58 -16.55 -2.27
C GLY A 118 -15.52 -17.87 -1.50
N CYS A 119 -15.17 -18.98 -2.15
CA CYS A 119 -15.06 -20.27 -1.48
C CYS A 119 -13.70 -20.45 -0.80
N ALA A 120 -13.68 -20.93 0.44
CA ALA A 120 -12.43 -21.24 1.12
C ALA A 120 -11.63 -22.34 0.40
N ILE A 121 -10.32 -22.11 0.25
CA ILE A 121 -9.35 -23.05 -0.32
C ILE A 121 -8.40 -23.48 0.81
N PRO A 122 -8.69 -24.59 1.53
CA PRO A 122 -7.89 -25.01 2.67
C PRO A 122 -6.50 -25.52 2.27
N ASP A 123 -6.41 -26.14 1.10
CA ASP A 123 -5.19 -26.69 0.54
C ASP A 123 -4.92 -26.01 -0.80
N LEU A 124 -3.83 -25.24 -0.89
CA LEU A 124 -3.41 -24.56 -2.11
C LEU A 124 -1.93 -24.82 -2.35
N THR A 125 -1.59 -25.30 -3.54
CA THR A 125 -0.22 -25.24 -4.04
C THR A 125 -0.14 -24.10 -5.05
N VAL A 126 0.56 -23.03 -4.71
CA VAL A 126 0.64 -21.84 -5.55
C VAL A 126 1.49 -22.14 -6.77
N GLY A 127 0.93 -21.92 -7.96
CA GLY A 127 1.63 -22.07 -9.23
C GLY A 127 2.22 -20.75 -9.73
N LEU A 128 1.43 -19.67 -9.71
CA LEU A 128 1.81 -18.34 -10.20
C LEU A 128 1.06 -17.25 -9.42
N ILE A 129 1.77 -16.24 -8.92
CA ILE A 129 1.15 -14.98 -8.48
C ILE A 129 1.02 -14.08 -9.70
N THR A 130 -0.18 -13.55 -9.95
CA THR A 130 -0.46 -12.67 -11.08
C THR A 130 -0.55 -11.21 -10.68
N ASP A 131 -0.96 -10.93 -9.45
CA ASP A 131 -1.17 -9.57 -8.96
C ASP A 131 -1.07 -9.51 -7.43
N VAL A 132 -0.62 -8.38 -6.90
CA VAL A 132 -0.65 -8.06 -5.48
C VAL A 132 -1.21 -6.65 -5.34
N VAL A 133 -2.41 -6.54 -4.76
CA VAL A 133 -3.06 -5.25 -4.49
C VAL A 133 -2.83 -4.91 -3.04
N VAL A 134 -2.18 -3.78 -2.78
CA VAL A 134 -2.03 -3.21 -1.45
C VAL A 134 -2.99 -2.03 -1.34
N ARG A 135 -3.81 -2.04 -0.31
CA ARG A 135 -4.83 -1.01 -0.04
C ARG A 135 -4.64 -0.48 1.37
N ALA A 136 -4.57 0.84 1.52
CA ALA A 136 -4.64 1.48 2.83
C ALA A 136 -5.91 2.31 2.98
N GLU A 137 -6.41 2.33 4.21
CA GLU A 137 -7.61 3.03 4.61
C GLU A 137 -7.29 3.92 5.81
N LEU A 138 -7.55 5.21 5.65
CA LEU A 138 -7.53 6.16 6.75
C LEU A 138 -8.96 6.49 7.17
N ALA A 139 -9.17 6.50 8.49
CA ALA A 139 -10.45 6.94 9.05
C ALA A 139 -10.69 8.42 8.73
N VAL A 140 -11.90 8.74 8.33
CA VAL A 140 -12.34 10.12 8.16
C VAL A 140 -12.38 10.84 9.51
N ASN A 141 -11.67 11.96 9.59
CA ASN A 141 -11.72 12.90 10.70
C ASN A 141 -11.41 14.31 10.16
N THR A 142 -11.61 15.35 10.99
CA THR A 142 -11.41 16.74 10.55
C THR A 142 -10.01 17.02 10.01
N GLN A 143 -8.97 16.44 10.62
CA GLN A 143 -7.59 16.67 10.20
C GLN A 143 -7.32 16.01 8.84
N ASN A 144 -7.73 14.75 8.68
CA ASN A 144 -7.56 14.00 7.43
C ASN A 144 -8.36 14.60 6.29
N CYS A 145 -9.63 14.94 6.51
CA CYS A 145 -10.45 15.62 5.50
C CYS A 145 -9.82 16.94 5.07
N SER A 146 -9.31 17.73 6.02
CA SER A 146 -8.66 19.00 5.68
C SER A 146 -7.41 18.82 4.85
N ALA A 147 -6.56 17.85 5.19
CA ALA A 147 -5.33 17.61 4.44
C ALA A 147 -5.63 17.01 3.05
N TYR A 148 -6.47 15.97 2.99
CA TYR A 148 -6.89 15.31 1.75
C TYR A 148 -7.57 16.30 0.80
N CYS A 149 -8.61 17.01 1.27
CA CYS A 149 -9.37 17.90 0.39
C CYS A 149 -8.54 19.08 -0.11
N ALA A 150 -7.61 19.61 0.69
CA ALA A 150 -6.71 20.65 0.22
C ALA A 150 -5.74 20.11 -0.85
N ALA A 151 -5.26 18.88 -0.71
CA ALA A 151 -4.37 18.23 -1.69
C ALA A 151 -5.10 17.85 -2.98
N SER A 152 -6.21 17.11 -2.89
CA SER A 152 -7.02 16.72 -4.06
C SER A 152 -7.53 17.95 -4.82
N ALA A 153 -7.97 19.00 -4.12
CA ALA A 153 -8.38 20.25 -4.78
C ALA A 153 -7.25 20.96 -5.54
N ARG A 154 -6.00 20.86 -5.07
CA ARG A 154 -4.85 21.35 -5.83
C ARG A 154 -4.63 20.51 -7.08
N ALA A 155 -4.69 19.18 -6.96
CA ALA A 155 -4.55 18.26 -8.08
C ALA A 155 -5.61 18.52 -9.16
N ASP A 156 -6.87 18.69 -8.77
CA ASP A 156 -7.98 19.03 -9.67
C ASP A 156 -7.77 20.38 -10.34
N ALA A 157 -7.37 21.39 -9.58
CA ALA A 157 -7.08 22.72 -10.11
C ALA A 157 -5.92 22.72 -11.12
N GLU A 158 -4.86 21.94 -10.86
CA GLU A 158 -3.75 21.74 -11.80
C GLU A 158 -4.19 20.99 -13.06
N ALA A 159 -5.02 19.95 -12.93
CA ALA A 159 -5.55 19.21 -14.06
C ALA A 159 -6.47 20.08 -14.95
N GLU A 160 -7.29 20.95 -14.36
CA GLU A 160 -8.19 21.85 -15.09
C GLU A 160 -7.46 23.03 -15.73
N CYS A 161 -6.60 23.71 -14.98
CA CYS A 161 -6.00 24.98 -15.39
C CYS A 161 -4.57 24.85 -15.94
N GLY A 162 -3.92 23.70 -15.77
CA GLY A 162 -2.51 23.47 -16.08
C GLY A 162 -1.54 24.02 -15.02
N ALA A 163 -0.28 23.54 -15.06
CA ALA A 163 0.76 23.80 -14.07
C ALA A 163 1.57 25.12 -14.27
N THR A 164 1.12 26.04 -15.13
CA THR A 164 1.93 27.22 -15.52
C THR A 164 1.77 28.41 -14.56
N PRO A 165 2.76 29.32 -14.44
CA PRO A 165 2.58 30.55 -13.67
C PRO A 165 1.43 31.43 -14.18
N SER A 166 1.15 31.41 -15.48
CA SER A 166 0.04 32.16 -16.10
C SER A 166 -1.36 31.64 -15.72
N SER A 167 -1.48 30.40 -15.23
CA SER A 167 -2.74 29.82 -14.79
C SER A 167 -3.02 30.00 -13.29
N ALA A 168 -2.19 30.77 -12.56
CA ALA A 168 -2.31 30.95 -11.11
C ALA A 168 -3.72 31.38 -10.65
N GLN A 169 -4.33 32.37 -11.31
CA GLN A 169 -5.67 32.86 -10.94
C GLN A 169 -6.78 31.81 -11.19
N CYS A 170 -6.65 31.03 -12.27
CA CYS A 170 -7.54 29.91 -12.55
C CYS A 170 -7.41 28.86 -11.45
N ARG A 171 -6.17 28.44 -11.11
CA ARG A 171 -5.90 27.44 -10.07
C ARG A 171 -6.42 27.86 -8.70
N THR A 172 -6.19 29.09 -8.26
CA THR A 172 -6.73 29.57 -6.97
C THR A 172 -8.25 29.47 -6.91
N SER A 173 -8.94 29.80 -8.01
CA SER A 173 -10.39 29.77 -8.07
C SER A 173 -10.94 28.35 -8.12
N ALA A 174 -10.35 27.48 -8.95
CA ALA A 174 -10.70 26.07 -9.07
C ALA A 174 -10.45 25.30 -7.77
N GLN A 175 -9.28 25.50 -7.15
CA GLN A 175 -8.91 24.88 -5.88
C GLN A 175 -9.91 25.24 -4.78
N ALA A 176 -10.26 26.52 -4.61
CA ALA A 176 -11.20 26.92 -3.56
C ALA A 176 -12.60 26.29 -3.73
N GLN A 177 -13.05 26.09 -4.97
CA GLN A 177 -14.32 25.43 -5.25
C GLN A 177 -14.26 23.93 -5.00
N ALA A 178 -13.22 23.25 -5.51
CA ALA A 178 -13.00 21.82 -5.32
C ALA A 178 -12.83 21.47 -3.83
N GLU A 179 -12.05 22.26 -3.08
CA GLU A 179 -11.82 22.04 -1.65
C GLU A 179 -13.11 22.13 -0.85
N ALA A 180 -13.95 23.15 -1.11
CA ALA A 180 -15.23 23.31 -0.42
C ALA A 180 -16.21 22.15 -0.72
N SER A 181 -16.23 21.67 -1.97
CA SER A 181 -17.04 20.51 -2.37
C SER A 181 -16.56 19.24 -1.67
N CYS A 182 -15.25 18.98 -1.72
CA CYS A 182 -14.64 17.82 -1.08
C CYS A 182 -14.87 17.82 0.44
N GLN A 183 -14.71 18.95 1.12
CA GLN A 183 -14.94 19.06 2.56
C GLN A 183 -16.36 18.67 2.96
N THR A 184 -17.34 19.04 2.13
CA THR A 184 -18.73 18.65 2.36
C THR A 184 -18.86 17.13 2.28
N SER A 185 -18.46 16.51 1.15
CA SER A 185 -18.52 15.06 0.96
C SER A 185 -17.75 14.28 2.03
N CYS A 186 -16.55 14.74 2.39
CA CYS A 186 -15.69 14.09 3.38
C CYS A 186 -16.31 14.10 4.77
N THR A 187 -17.00 15.17 5.16
CA THR A 187 -17.57 15.28 6.52
C THR A 187 -18.98 14.73 6.66
N THR A 188 -19.72 14.56 5.55
CA THR A 188 -21.12 14.11 5.59
C THR A 188 -21.38 12.70 5.08
N GLU A 189 -20.56 12.21 4.14
CA GLU A 189 -20.83 10.97 3.41
C GLU A 189 -19.68 9.96 3.53
N ALA A 190 -18.44 10.44 3.50
CA ALA A 190 -17.26 9.59 3.55
C ALA A 190 -17.09 8.92 4.91
N HIS A 191 -16.58 7.69 4.87
CA HIS A 191 -16.15 6.93 6.03
C HIS A 191 -14.64 6.69 5.99
N LEU A 192 -14.08 6.53 4.78
CA LEU A 192 -12.66 6.23 4.56
C LEU A 192 -12.06 7.14 3.49
N ILE A 193 -10.77 7.45 3.66
CA ILE A 193 -9.89 7.93 2.59
C ILE A 193 -9.01 6.74 2.20
N VAL A 194 -9.00 6.40 0.92
CA VAL A 194 -8.45 5.14 0.43
C VAL A 194 -7.35 5.41 -0.60
N GLY A 195 -6.33 4.57 -0.58
CA GLY A 195 -5.30 4.51 -1.62
C GLY A 195 -4.97 3.06 -1.94
N GLU A 196 -4.81 2.76 -3.22
CA GLU A 196 -4.55 1.41 -3.72
C GLU A 196 -3.38 1.41 -4.69
N VAL A 197 -2.53 0.38 -4.59
CA VAL A 197 -1.48 0.12 -5.57
C VAL A 197 -1.49 -1.35 -5.96
N SER A 198 -1.49 -1.61 -7.25
CA SER A 198 -1.30 -2.94 -7.82
C SER A 198 0.16 -3.11 -8.22
N ILE A 199 0.78 -4.16 -7.67
CA ILE A 199 2.15 -4.54 -7.95
C ILE A 199 2.06 -5.80 -8.82
N GLY A 200 2.39 -5.64 -10.11
CA GLY A 200 2.44 -6.77 -11.03
C GLY A 200 3.42 -7.82 -10.52
N ALA A 201 2.93 -9.02 -10.22
CA ALA A 201 3.75 -10.07 -9.68
C ALA A 201 4.54 -10.78 -10.79
N SER A 202 5.81 -11.08 -10.50
CA SER A 202 6.65 -11.92 -11.35
C SER A 202 6.42 -13.40 -11.01
N ALA A 203 6.60 -14.29 -11.99
CA ALA A 203 6.35 -15.72 -11.80
C ALA A 203 7.19 -16.35 -10.69
N ILE A 204 6.56 -16.59 -9.54
CA ILE A 204 7.13 -17.37 -8.44
C ILE A 204 6.79 -18.82 -8.74
N GLY A 205 7.81 -19.65 -9.01
CA GLY A 205 7.59 -21.08 -9.21
C GLY A 205 7.09 -21.76 -7.94
N HIS A 206 6.24 -22.79 -8.10
CA HIS A 206 5.72 -23.72 -7.08
C HIS A 206 6.08 -23.39 -5.63
N ALA A 207 5.14 -22.76 -4.92
CA ALA A 207 5.26 -22.37 -3.53
C ALA A 207 4.10 -22.97 -2.71
N ASP A 208 4.37 -23.38 -1.47
CA ASP A 208 3.32 -23.64 -0.49
C ASP A 208 2.80 -22.33 0.13
N ILE A 209 1.83 -22.39 1.05
CA ILE A 209 1.20 -21.20 1.65
C ILE A 209 2.18 -20.38 2.51
N GLU A 210 3.13 -21.02 3.20
CA GLU A 210 4.14 -20.31 3.98
C GLU A 210 5.11 -19.57 3.06
N MET A 211 5.50 -20.22 1.95
CA MET A 211 6.27 -19.61 0.88
C MET A 211 5.47 -18.52 0.16
N LEU A 212 4.16 -18.66 -0.05
CA LEU A 212 3.32 -17.60 -0.61
C LEU A 212 3.38 -16.36 0.26
N ARG A 213 3.27 -16.52 1.57
CA ARG A 213 3.43 -15.40 2.51
C ARG A 213 4.83 -14.80 2.42
N ALA A 214 5.89 -15.60 2.44
CA ALA A 214 7.26 -15.08 2.32
C ALA A 214 7.55 -14.43 0.96
N ALA A 215 6.90 -14.90 -0.10
CA ALA A 215 7.12 -14.46 -1.47
C ALA A 215 6.24 -13.24 -1.82
N ALA A 216 5.03 -13.16 -1.26
CA ALA A 216 4.16 -11.98 -1.34
C ALA A 216 4.64 -10.86 -0.40
N PHE A 217 5.12 -11.20 0.79
CA PHE A 217 5.54 -10.27 1.84
C PHE A 217 7.02 -10.41 2.19
N GLY A 218 7.88 -10.54 1.18
CA GLY A 218 9.32 -10.36 1.39
C GLY A 218 9.62 -8.92 1.84
N GLN A 219 10.49 -8.23 1.14
CA GLN A 219 10.55 -6.77 1.24
C GLN A 219 9.60 -6.19 0.19
N LEU A 220 8.30 -6.15 0.51
CA LEU A 220 7.32 -5.48 -0.35
C LEU A 220 7.34 -3.99 -0.02
N GLU A 221 7.78 -3.17 -0.97
CA GLU A 221 7.68 -1.72 -0.90
C GLU A 221 6.46 -1.26 -1.70
N ALA A 222 5.50 -0.59 -1.03
CA ALA A 222 4.27 -0.11 -1.64
C ALA A 222 4.09 1.37 -1.36
N ASN A 223 4.27 2.21 -2.38
CA ASN A 223 3.99 3.64 -2.27
C ASN A 223 2.52 3.88 -2.64
N LEU A 224 1.76 4.38 -1.67
CA LEU A 224 0.32 4.56 -1.75
C LEU A 224 -0.02 6.01 -2.02
N GLU A 225 -0.81 6.24 -3.05
CA GLU A 225 -1.50 7.51 -3.27
C GLU A 225 -2.93 7.34 -2.76
N LEU A 226 -3.28 8.10 -1.72
CA LEU A 226 -4.63 8.19 -1.16
C LEU A 226 -5.43 9.15 -2.05
N ASP A 227 -6.24 8.59 -2.94
CA ASP A 227 -6.78 9.27 -4.12
C ASP A 227 -8.31 9.32 -4.17
N HIS A 228 -9.02 8.69 -3.23
CA HIS A 228 -10.47 8.77 -3.22
C HIS A 228 -11.12 8.62 -1.83
N LEU A 229 -12.39 9.04 -1.77
CA LEU A 229 -13.27 8.89 -0.62
C LEU A 229 -14.25 7.74 -0.85
N GLU A 230 -14.45 6.91 0.17
CA GLU A 230 -15.46 5.86 0.17
C GLU A 230 -16.49 6.04 1.29
N ASP A 231 -17.74 5.63 1.03
CA ASP A 231 -18.78 5.52 2.04
C ASP A 231 -18.71 4.20 2.84
N ALA A 232 -19.65 4.01 3.79
CA ALA A 232 -19.71 2.79 4.60
C ALA A 232 -19.99 1.48 3.80
N GLN A 233 -20.34 1.60 2.52
CA GLN A 233 -20.57 0.47 1.63
C GLN A 233 -19.39 0.24 0.67
N GLY A 234 -18.28 0.97 0.83
CA GLY A 234 -17.11 0.89 -0.05
C GLY A 234 -17.38 1.49 -1.44
N ARG A 235 -18.38 2.37 -1.58
CA ARG A 235 -18.63 3.06 -2.85
C ARG A 235 -17.79 4.32 -2.91
N VAL A 236 -17.09 4.51 -4.01
CA VAL A 236 -16.38 5.76 -4.30
C VAL A 236 -17.37 6.91 -4.45
N ILE A 237 -17.22 7.95 -3.63
CA ILE A 237 -18.10 9.13 -3.63
C ILE A 237 -17.39 10.40 -4.11
N ALA A 238 -16.06 10.44 -4.06
CA ALA A 238 -15.22 11.52 -4.60
C ALA A 238 -13.82 10.99 -4.93
N GLN A 239 -13.14 11.63 -5.89
CA GLN A 239 -11.73 11.43 -6.21
C GLN A 239 -10.88 12.60 -5.70
#